data_AF-A0A1F7T424-F1
#
_entry.id   AF-A0A1F7T424-F1
#
_cell.length_a   1.000
_cell.length_b   1.000
_cell.length_c   1.000
_cell.angle_alpha   90.00
_cell.angle_beta   90.00
_cell.angle_gamma   90.00
#
_symmetry.space_group_name_H-M   'P 1'
#
loop_
_entity.id
_entity.type
_entity.pdbx_description
1 polymer ?
#
loop_
_entity_poly.entity_id
_entity_poly.type
_entity_poly.pdbx_seq_one_letter_code
_entity_poly.pdbx_strand_id
1 'polypeptide(L)'
;MRPALLETLFVYGSPYHDGAALIRDGRVDHAGCVLPLSESAALPALYGTRHRAAAGISEASDALAVVVSEQRREVSAAEDGRIKTVETPEELATWLSARLRARPESPGKGRALMDAVRENWRPKVATLAAVCVLWLVGSHQRESPRNFFNRIGPGAEESYAVPLSFYNLAEGLSLGEAPPGRVQVRLRARQDTLNFLDPARLRVNVNLAGRAEGQARIALTARHIDLPAEVRLVEIQPPELALRIVRRKAPLPKKP
;
A
#
# COMPACT_ATOMS: atom_id res chain seq x y z
N MET A 1 15.23 -32.08 22.41
CA MET A 1 14.52 -31.59 23.61
C MET A 1 14.50 -32.64 24.71
N ARG A 2 14.52 -32.26 26.00
CA ARG A 2 14.44 -33.20 27.13
C ARG A 2 12.99 -33.30 27.65
N PRO A 3 12.44 -34.50 27.97
CA PRO A 3 11.07 -34.65 28.46
C PRO A 3 10.76 -33.85 29.73
N ALA A 4 11.68 -33.87 30.70
CA ALA A 4 11.54 -33.15 31.98
C ALA A 4 11.29 -31.64 31.83
N LEU A 5 11.73 -31.03 30.72
CA LEU A 5 11.45 -29.62 30.45
C LEU A 5 9.97 -29.40 30.15
N LEU A 6 9.36 -30.24 29.32
CA LEU A 6 7.94 -30.13 29.00
C LEU A 6 7.07 -30.36 30.24
N GLU A 7 7.44 -31.35 31.06
CA GLU A 7 6.76 -31.59 32.34
C GLU A 7 6.79 -30.33 33.21
N THR A 8 7.97 -29.73 33.39
CA THR A 8 8.15 -28.52 34.21
C THR A 8 7.33 -27.34 33.70
N LEU A 9 7.22 -27.16 32.38
CA LEU A 9 6.42 -26.07 31.79
C LEU A 9 4.94 -26.17 32.15
N PHE A 10 4.38 -27.39 32.17
CA PHE A 10 2.95 -27.63 32.40
C PHE A 10 2.62 -28.05 33.85
N VAL A 11 3.56 -27.97 34.79
CA VAL A 11 3.27 -28.14 36.22
C VAL A 11 2.30 -27.06 36.69
N TYR A 12 1.22 -27.47 37.37
CA TYR A 12 0.22 -26.56 37.94
C TYR A 12 0.87 -25.52 38.86
N GLY A 13 0.51 -24.25 38.67
CA GLY A 13 1.07 -23.12 39.44
C GLY A 13 2.40 -22.57 38.90
N SER A 14 2.98 -23.14 37.84
CA SER A 14 4.11 -22.51 37.14
C SER A 14 3.64 -21.26 36.37
N PRO A 15 4.46 -20.22 36.17
CA PRO A 15 4.04 -19.06 35.34
C PRO A 15 3.71 -19.41 33.88
N TYR A 16 4.12 -20.58 33.40
CA TYR A 16 4.03 -20.98 31.99
C TYR A 16 2.99 -22.06 31.71
N HIS A 17 2.34 -22.62 32.75
CA HIS A 17 1.39 -23.71 32.61
C HIS A 17 0.09 -23.31 31.89
N ASP A 18 -0.25 -22.03 31.93
CA ASP A 18 -1.43 -21.48 31.29
C ASP A 18 -1.08 -20.94 29.89
N GLY A 19 -1.35 -21.76 28.88
CA GLY A 19 -1.05 -21.46 27.47
C GLY A 19 -0.41 -22.63 26.75
N ALA A 20 0.20 -22.33 25.61
CA ALA A 20 0.88 -23.31 24.77
C ALA A 20 2.41 -23.16 24.81
N ALA A 21 3.12 -24.25 24.54
CA ALA A 21 4.55 -24.24 24.28
C ALA A 21 4.79 -24.39 22.76
N LEU A 22 5.51 -23.44 22.18
CA LEU A 22 5.91 -23.48 20.77
C LEU A 22 7.25 -24.21 20.65
N ILE A 23 7.28 -25.28 19.86
CA ILE A 23 8.49 -26.06 19.60
C ILE A 23 8.92 -25.85 18.16
N ARG A 24 10.17 -25.44 17.96
CA ARG A 24 10.78 -25.24 16.65
C ARG A 24 12.22 -25.76 16.67
N ASP A 25 12.65 -26.41 15.60
CA ASP A 25 14.02 -26.93 15.43
C ASP A 25 14.50 -27.77 16.64
N GLY A 26 13.59 -28.59 17.18
CA GLY A 26 13.88 -29.48 18.31
C GLY A 26 14.07 -28.80 19.68
N ARG A 27 13.68 -27.53 19.81
CA ARG A 27 13.78 -26.70 21.02
C ARG A 27 12.44 -26.00 21.33
N VAL A 28 12.21 -25.69 22.61
CA VAL A 28 11.11 -24.81 23.01
C VAL A 28 11.52 -23.38 22.66
N ASP A 29 10.79 -22.75 21.75
CA ASP A 29 11.01 -21.38 21.28
C ASP A 29 10.29 -20.39 22.21
N HIS A 30 9.05 -20.70 22.60
CA HIS A 30 8.21 -19.91 23.52
C HIS A 30 7.35 -20.82 24.41
N ALA A 31 6.93 -20.33 25.58
CA ALA A 31 5.99 -21.00 26.49
C ALA A 31 5.00 -19.99 27.09
N GLY A 32 3.83 -20.46 27.53
CA GLY A 32 2.74 -19.58 27.98
C GLY A 32 2.09 -18.80 26.82
N CYS A 33 2.13 -19.34 25.60
CA CYS A 33 1.57 -18.67 24.43
C CYS A 33 0.04 -18.71 24.45
N VAL A 34 -0.59 -17.55 24.21
CA VAL A 34 -2.02 -17.47 23.93
C VAL A 34 -2.23 -17.77 22.44
N LEU A 35 -3.08 -18.75 22.16
CA LEU A 35 -3.37 -19.19 20.79
C LEU A 35 -4.79 -18.75 20.37
N PRO A 36 -5.04 -18.54 19.07
CA PRO A 36 -6.39 -18.33 18.57
C PRO A 36 -7.26 -19.57 18.84
N LEU A 37 -8.52 -19.34 19.18
CA LEU A 37 -9.49 -20.41 19.42
C LEU A 37 -10.30 -20.64 18.14
N SER A 38 -10.53 -21.90 17.79
CA SER A 38 -11.45 -22.25 16.71
C SER A 38 -12.91 -21.97 17.11
N GLU A 39 -13.61 -21.25 16.23
CA GLU A 39 -15.05 -20.97 16.31
C GLU A 39 -15.89 -22.06 15.61
N SER A 40 -15.25 -23.11 15.09
CA SER A 40 -15.93 -24.18 14.37
C SER A 40 -16.98 -24.88 15.23
N ALA A 41 -18.22 -24.87 14.76
CA ALA A 41 -19.33 -25.63 15.34
C ALA A 41 -19.19 -27.15 15.13
N ALA A 42 -18.25 -27.60 14.28
CA ALA A 42 -17.98 -29.02 14.07
C ALA A 42 -17.20 -29.65 15.24
N LEU A 43 -16.60 -28.85 16.12
CA LEU A 43 -15.88 -29.35 17.29
C LEU A 43 -16.86 -29.83 18.38
N PRO A 44 -16.68 -31.05 18.94
CA PRO A 44 -17.47 -31.56 20.04
C PRO A 44 -17.61 -30.58 21.21
N ALA A 45 -18.82 -30.48 21.79
CA ALA A 45 -19.08 -29.61 22.95
C ALA A 45 -18.22 -29.93 24.19
N LEU A 46 -17.76 -31.18 24.32
CA LEU A 46 -16.87 -31.64 25.38
C LEU A 46 -15.42 -31.14 25.24
N TYR A 47 -15.07 -30.47 24.13
CA TYR A 47 -13.76 -29.89 23.92
C TYR A 47 -13.66 -28.51 24.58
N GLY A 48 -12.83 -28.47 25.63
CA GLY A 48 -12.48 -27.24 26.34
C GLY A 48 -11.55 -26.31 25.56
N THR A 49 -11.13 -25.24 26.22
CA THR A 49 -10.31 -24.15 25.63
C THR A 49 -9.01 -24.65 25.01
N ARG A 50 -8.28 -25.59 25.62
CA ARG A 50 -7.04 -26.15 25.05
C ARG A 50 -7.27 -26.88 23.71
N HIS A 51 -8.38 -27.58 23.56
CA HIS A 51 -8.71 -28.27 22.31
C HIS A 51 -9.07 -27.25 21.23
N ARG A 52 -9.88 -26.23 21.57
CA ARG A 52 -10.21 -25.14 20.64
C ARG A 52 -8.98 -24.34 20.22
N ALA A 53 -8.04 -24.11 21.14
CA ALA A 53 -6.76 -23.50 20.86
C ALA A 53 -5.90 -24.34 19.90
N ALA A 54 -5.86 -25.66 20.12
CA ALA A 54 -5.15 -26.59 19.25
C ALA A 54 -5.75 -26.62 17.83
N ALA A 55 -7.09 -26.66 17.70
CA ALA A 55 -7.76 -26.54 16.41
C ALA A 55 -7.47 -25.18 15.77
N GLY A 56 -7.67 -24.07 16.49
CA GLY A 56 -7.52 -22.72 15.95
C GLY A 56 -6.12 -22.42 15.43
N ILE A 57 -5.06 -22.85 16.14
CA ILE A 57 -3.69 -22.68 15.62
C ILE A 57 -3.42 -23.53 14.38
N SER A 58 -3.99 -24.74 14.32
CA SER A 58 -3.87 -25.63 13.15
C SER A 58 -4.74 -25.20 11.96
N GLU A 59 -5.77 -24.37 12.17
CA GLU A 59 -6.53 -23.73 11.09
C GLU A 59 -5.77 -22.54 10.49
N ALA A 60 -5.12 -21.76 11.35
CA ALA A 60 -4.42 -20.55 10.96
C ALA A 60 -2.99 -20.80 10.43
N SER A 61 -2.45 -22.01 10.57
CA SER A 61 -1.07 -22.34 10.22
C SER A 61 -0.86 -23.83 9.93
N ASP A 62 0.32 -24.17 9.41
CA ASP A 62 0.78 -25.56 9.22
C ASP A 62 1.30 -26.23 10.51
N ALA A 63 1.00 -25.63 11.67
CA ALA A 63 1.45 -26.13 12.95
C ALA A 63 0.67 -27.39 13.35
N LEU A 64 1.42 -28.40 13.78
CA LEU A 64 0.88 -29.56 14.48
C LEU A 64 0.72 -29.21 15.96
N ALA A 65 -0.46 -29.45 16.53
CA ALA A 65 -0.70 -29.23 17.95
C ALA A 65 -1.03 -30.55 18.65
N VAL A 66 -0.44 -30.77 19.81
CA VAL A 66 -0.75 -31.91 20.69
C VAL A 66 -1.36 -31.35 21.97
N VAL A 67 -2.51 -31.88 22.36
CA VAL A 67 -3.24 -31.45 23.55
C VAL A 67 -3.50 -32.64 24.46
N VAL A 68 -3.35 -32.42 25.77
CA VAL A 68 -3.74 -33.38 26.81
C VAL A 68 -4.96 -32.82 27.54
N SER A 69 -6.03 -33.59 27.56
CA SER A 69 -7.26 -33.25 28.27
C SER A 69 -7.04 -33.32 29.77
N GLU A 70 -7.20 -32.20 30.47
CA GLU A 70 -7.08 -32.17 31.93
C GLU A 70 -8.15 -33.01 32.63
N GLN A 71 -9.37 -33.01 32.08
CA GLN A 71 -10.50 -33.73 32.66
C GLN A 71 -10.49 -35.22 32.32
N ARG A 72 -10.14 -35.57 31.08
CA ARG A 72 -10.26 -36.95 30.57
C ARG A 72 -8.94 -37.70 30.51
N ARG A 73 -7.82 -36.99 30.65
CA ARG A 73 -6.44 -37.53 30.50
C ARG A 73 -6.17 -38.17 29.14
N GLU A 74 -6.98 -37.85 28.14
CA GLU A 74 -6.79 -38.27 26.76
C GLU A 74 -5.83 -37.33 26.04
N VAL A 75 -5.04 -37.90 25.14
CA VAL A 75 -4.18 -37.15 24.23
C VAL A 75 -4.91 -36.97 22.90
N SER A 76 -4.81 -35.78 22.30
CA SER A 76 -5.33 -35.54 20.97
C SER A 76 -4.31 -34.76 20.14
N ALA A 77 -4.32 -35.00 18.84
CA ALA A 77 -3.52 -34.29 17.87
C ALA A 77 -4.43 -33.43 16.99
N ALA A 78 -4.00 -32.20 16.69
CA ALA A 78 -4.70 -31.28 15.82
C ALA A 78 -3.83 -30.89 14.61
N GLU A 79 -4.45 -30.90 13.44
CA GLU A 79 -3.85 -30.61 12.13
C GLU A 79 -4.97 -30.14 11.20
N ASP A 80 -4.73 -29.06 10.44
CA ASP A 80 -5.70 -28.47 9.50
C ASP A 80 -7.10 -28.24 10.10
N GLY A 81 -7.15 -27.81 11.36
CA GLY A 81 -8.39 -27.56 12.11
C GLY A 81 -9.16 -28.79 12.55
N ARG A 82 -8.64 -30.00 12.31
CA ARG A 82 -9.24 -31.25 12.74
C ARG A 82 -8.52 -31.77 13.96
N ILE A 83 -9.28 -32.29 14.92
CA ILE A 83 -8.75 -32.94 16.12
C ILE A 83 -9.01 -34.44 16.02
N LYS A 84 -7.98 -35.24 16.28
CA LYS A 84 -8.07 -36.70 16.39
C LYS A 84 -7.57 -37.12 17.77
N THR A 85 -8.38 -37.90 18.49
CA THR A 85 -7.93 -38.57 19.72
C THR A 85 -6.90 -39.63 19.38
N VAL A 86 -5.83 -39.69 20.17
CA VAL A 86 -4.74 -40.65 20.01
C VAL A 86 -4.78 -41.62 21.18
N GLU A 87 -4.89 -42.92 20.88
CA GLU A 87 -5.12 -43.94 21.90
C GLU A 87 -3.80 -44.48 22.48
N THR A 88 -2.75 -44.54 21.67
CA THR A 88 -1.46 -45.12 22.05
C THR A 88 -0.28 -44.17 21.82
N PRO A 89 0.77 -44.23 22.66
CA PRO A 89 2.00 -43.46 22.43
C PRO A 89 2.66 -43.76 21.08
N GLU A 90 2.57 -45.01 20.62
CA GLU A 90 3.12 -45.45 19.33
C GLU A 90 2.39 -44.80 18.16
N GLU A 91 1.07 -44.66 18.26
CA GLU A 91 0.26 -43.93 17.27
C GLU A 91 0.69 -42.46 17.21
N LEU A 92 0.88 -41.80 18.37
CA LEU A 92 1.33 -40.41 18.41
C LEU A 92 2.72 -40.25 17.79
N ALA A 93 3.66 -41.13 18.14
CA ALA A 93 5.02 -41.12 17.64
C ALA A 93 5.06 -41.34 16.12
N THR A 94 4.24 -42.26 15.61
CA THR A 94 4.09 -42.51 14.17
C THR A 94 3.50 -41.30 13.46
N TRP A 95 2.45 -40.71 14.03
CA TRP A 95 1.80 -39.52 13.49
C TRP A 95 2.75 -38.32 13.40
N LEU A 96 3.49 -38.04 14.47
CA LEU A 96 4.48 -36.96 14.55
C LEU A 96 5.66 -37.20 13.60
N SER A 97 6.23 -38.41 13.60
CA SER A 97 7.40 -38.71 12.76
C SER A 97 7.08 -38.64 11.28
N ALA A 98 5.88 -39.05 10.86
CA ALA A 98 5.42 -38.95 9.48
C ALA A 98 5.35 -37.49 9.00
N ARG A 99 4.88 -36.58 9.86
CA ARG A 99 4.64 -35.16 9.50
C ARG A 99 5.87 -34.27 9.69
N LEU A 100 6.64 -34.51 10.75
CA LEU A 100 7.84 -33.73 11.05
C LEU A 100 9.00 -34.07 10.10
N ARG A 101 9.14 -35.32 9.64
CA ARG A 101 10.19 -35.70 8.67
C ARG A 101 9.91 -35.25 7.24
N ALA A 102 8.63 -35.02 6.90
CA ALA A 102 8.23 -34.53 5.59
C ALA A 102 8.57 -33.05 5.37
N ARG A 103 8.92 -32.30 6.44
CA ARG A 103 9.39 -30.93 6.34
C ARG A 103 10.93 -30.95 6.33
N PRO A 104 11.60 -30.81 5.18
CA PRO A 104 13.05 -30.69 5.16
C PRO A 104 13.44 -29.50 6.04
N GLU A 105 14.50 -29.67 6.84
CA GLU A 105 15.14 -28.58 7.58
C GLU A 105 15.21 -27.34 6.67
N SER A 106 14.68 -26.21 7.16
CA SER A 106 14.62 -24.97 6.39
C SER A 106 15.98 -24.70 5.74
N PRO A 107 16.10 -24.75 4.40
CA PRO A 107 17.38 -24.53 3.75
C PRO A 107 17.83 -23.12 4.10
N GLY A 108 19.01 -22.97 4.70
CA GLY A 108 19.53 -21.66 5.08
C GLY A 108 19.34 -20.64 3.96
N LYS A 109 18.91 -19.42 4.30
CA LYS A 109 18.33 -18.36 3.43
C LYS A 109 18.81 -18.30 1.96
N GLY A 110 20.07 -18.60 1.66
CA GLY A 110 20.61 -18.64 0.30
C GLY A 110 20.15 -19.83 -0.56
N ARG A 111 19.89 -21.01 0.01
CA ARG A 111 19.52 -22.22 -0.72
C ARG A 111 18.01 -22.26 -1.01
N ALA A 112 17.19 -21.75 -0.09
CA ALA A 112 15.75 -21.57 -0.27
C ALA A 112 15.41 -20.60 -1.42
N LEU A 113 16.22 -19.56 -1.63
CA LEU A 113 16.05 -18.65 -2.78
C LEU A 113 16.31 -19.40 -4.10
N MET A 114 17.37 -20.21 -4.17
CA MET A 114 17.71 -20.96 -5.38
C MET A 114 16.69 -22.07 -5.70
N ASP A 115 16.22 -22.78 -4.67
CA ASP A 115 15.22 -23.84 -4.83
C ASP A 115 13.84 -23.27 -5.17
N ALA A 116 13.46 -22.13 -4.58
CA ALA A 116 12.23 -21.42 -4.94
C ALA A 116 12.27 -20.87 -6.39
N VAL A 117 13.43 -20.51 -6.92
CA VAL A 117 13.57 -20.10 -8.32
C VAL A 117 13.48 -21.31 -9.27
N ARG A 118 13.93 -22.48 -8.83
CA ARG A 118 14.02 -23.70 -9.65
C ARG A 118 12.71 -24.50 -9.69
N GLU A 119 12.00 -24.61 -8.58
CA GLU A 119 10.68 -25.24 -8.55
C GLU A 119 9.62 -24.30 -9.15
N ASN A 120 8.84 -24.82 -10.10
CA ASN A 120 7.76 -24.09 -10.76
C ASN A 120 8.19 -22.84 -11.56
N TRP A 121 9.38 -22.84 -12.17
CA TRP A 121 9.80 -21.75 -13.06
C TRP A 121 8.90 -21.59 -14.31
N ARG A 122 8.28 -22.68 -14.79
CA ARG A 122 7.36 -22.67 -15.94
C ARG A 122 6.14 -21.74 -15.73
N PRO A 123 5.31 -21.90 -14.68
CA PRO A 123 4.20 -20.99 -14.45
C PRO A 123 4.68 -19.57 -14.14
N LYS A 124 5.84 -19.38 -13.49
CA LYS A 124 6.41 -18.06 -13.20
C LYS A 124 6.83 -17.30 -14.47
N VAL A 125 7.45 -18.00 -15.43
CA VAL A 125 7.79 -17.41 -16.73
C VAL A 125 6.54 -17.18 -17.57
N ALA A 126 5.55 -18.07 -17.50
CA ALA A 126 4.28 -17.88 -18.21
C ALA A 126 3.50 -16.66 -17.69
N THR A 127 3.42 -16.46 -16.37
CA THR A 127 2.77 -15.27 -15.78
C THR A 127 3.57 -14.00 -16.08
N LEU A 128 4.91 -14.05 -15.99
CA LEU A 128 5.76 -12.91 -16.36
C LEU A 128 5.61 -12.54 -17.84
N ALA A 129 5.61 -13.52 -18.74
CA ALA A 129 5.41 -13.31 -20.16
C ALA A 129 4.00 -12.77 -20.46
N ALA A 130 2.96 -13.27 -19.79
CA ALA A 130 1.61 -12.73 -19.91
C ALA A 130 1.54 -11.26 -19.45
N VAL A 131 2.20 -10.91 -18.34
CA VAL A 131 2.32 -9.52 -17.87
C VAL A 131 3.09 -8.67 -18.87
N CYS A 132 4.20 -9.16 -19.44
CA CYS A 132 4.97 -8.45 -20.46
C CYS A 132 4.18 -8.24 -21.75
N VAL A 133 3.41 -9.24 -22.19
CA VAL A 133 2.53 -9.14 -23.38
C VAL A 133 1.39 -8.16 -23.10
N LEU A 134 0.79 -8.23 -21.91
CA LEU A 134 -0.21 -7.26 -21.48
C LEU A 134 0.38 -5.84 -21.42
N TRP A 135 1.64 -5.70 -20.99
CA TRP A 135 2.37 -4.44 -21.03
C TRP A 135 2.69 -3.99 -22.46
N LEU A 136 3.00 -4.90 -23.38
CA LEU A 136 3.26 -4.56 -24.79
C LEU A 136 1.98 -4.11 -25.50
N VAL A 137 0.88 -4.84 -25.33
CA VAL A 137 -0.45 -4.50 -25.86
C VAL A 137 -0.97 -3.22 -25.19
N GLY A 138 -0.79 -3.11 -23.87
CA GLY A 138 -1.14 -1.95 -23.07
C GLY A 138 -0.28 -0.73 -23.40
N SER A 139 1.01 -0.89 -23.75
CA SER A 139 1.87 0.22 -24.18
C SER A 139 1.52 0.76 -25.56
N HIS A 140 0.85 -0.07 -26.38
CA HIS A 140 0.29 0.38 -27.65
C HIS A 140 -1.00 1.19 -27.46
N GLN A 141 -1.66 1.07 -26.30
CA GLN A 141 -2.68 2.02 -25.85
C GLN A 141 -2.01 3.10 -24.99
N ARG A 142 -2.22 4.37 -25.30
CA ARG A 142 -1.54 5.48 -24.62
C ARG A 142 -2.07 5.74 -23.20
N GLU A 143 -2.29 4.72 -22.39
CA GLU A 143 -2.57 4.87 -20.96
C GLU A 143 -1.30 4.57 -20.18
N SER A 144 -0.61 5.64 -19.82
CA SER A 144 0.65 5.57 -19.09
C SER A 144 0.47 4.81 -17.76
N PRO A 145 1.41 3.91 -17.39
CA PRO A 145 1.44 3.20 -16.09
C PRO A 145 1.37 4.11 -14.85
N ARG A 146 1.60 5.41 -15.05
CA ARG A 146 1.47 6.47 -14.03
C ARG A 146 0.06 6.60 -13.45
N ASN A 147 -1.01 6.27 -14.20
CA ASN A 147 -2.38 6.40 -13.70
C ASN A 147 -2.76 5.33 -12.66
N PHE A 148 -2.12 4.14 -12.70
CA PHE A 148 -2.41 3.07 -11.75
C PHE A 148 -1.88 3.40 -10.35
N PHE A 149 -0.66 3.94 -10.24
CA PHE A 149 -0.08 4.33 -8.96
C PHE A 149 -0.74 5.57 -8.35
N ASN A 150 -1.34 6.46 -9.15
CA ASN A 150 -2.13 7.59 -8.64
C ASN A 150 -3.41 7.18 -7.90
N ARG A 151 -3.90 5.94 -8.07
CA ARG A 151 -5.01 5.41 -7.24
C ARG A 151 -4.56 4.94 -5.86
N ILE A 152 -3.26 4.69 -5.66
CA ILE A 152 -2.72 4.04 -4.46
C ILE A 152 -1.73 4.99 -3.72
N GLY A 153 -1.36 6.11 -4.33
CA GLY A 153 -0.39 7.07 -3.82
C GLY A 153 -0.99 8.35 -3.19
N PRO A 154 -0.15 9.20 -2.56
CA PRO A 154 -0.59 10.37 -1.80
C PRO A 154 -1.02 11.52 -2.73
N GLY A 155 -2.28 11.53 -3.14
CA GLY A 155 -2.94 12.62 -3.87
C GLY A 155 -2.81 12.52 -5.39
N ALA A 156 -3.91 12.79 -6.09
CA ALA A 156 -3.98 12.78 -7.54
C ALA A 156 -3.48 14.12 -8.12
N GLU A 157 -3.02 14.09 -9.38
CA GLU A 157 -2.54 15.25 -10.12
C GLU A 157 -3.40 15.48 -11.35
N GLU A 158 -3.93 16.69 -11.53
CA GLU A 158 -4.78 17.06 -12.66
C GLU A 158 -4.35 18.41 -13.25
N SER A 159 -4.52 18.58 -14.56
CA SER A 159 -4.09 19.78 -15.28
C SER A 159 -5.29 20.63 -15.68
N TYR A 160 -5.29 21.90 -15.28
CA TYR A 160 -6.36 22.84 -15.53
C TYR A 160 -5.88 23.99 -16.41
N ALA A 161 -6.70 24.39 -17.38
CA ALA A 161 -6.46 25.56 -18.22
C ALA A 161 -7.03 26.82 -17.53
N VAL A 162 -6.17 27.53 -16.80
CA VAL A 162 -6.56 28.64 -15.94
C VAL A 162 -6.41 29.98 -16.68
N PRO A 163 -7.41 30.88 -16.66
CA PRO A 163 -7.30 32.20 -17.28
C PRO A 163 -6.28 33.11 -16.58
N LEU A 164 -5.56 33.91 -17.37
CA LEU A 164 -4.63 34.93 -16.90
C LEU A 164 -5.33 36.28 -16.71
N SER A 165 -5.03 36.96 -15.62
CA SER A 165 -5.48 38.33 -15.33
C SER A 165 -4.30 39.22 -14.97
N PHE A 166 -4.20 40.39 -15.59
CA PHE A 166 -3.12 41.35 -15.38
C PHE A 166 -3.65 42.58 -14.66
N TYR A 167 -2.93 43.07 -13.65
CA TYR A 167 -3.32 44.24 -12.87
C TYR A 167 -2.13 45.15 -12.56
N ASN A 168 -2.40 46.41 -12.14
CA ASN A 168 -1.40 47.44 -11.85
C ASN A 168 -0.48 47.84 -13.02
N LEU A 169 -1.02 47.91 -14.24
CA LEU A 169 -0.29 48.50 -15.37
C LEU A 169 -0.32 50.03 -15.26
N ALA A 170 0.83 50.69 -15.44
CA ALA A 170 0.93 52.14 -15.34
C ALA A 170 0.06 52.87 -16.39
N GLU A 171 -0.50 54.02 -16.00
CA GLU A 171 -1.36 54.83 -16.87
C GLU A 171 -0.60 55.24 -18.15
N GLY A 172 -1.20 54.96 -19.31
CA GLY A 172 -0.59 55.24 -20.62
C GLY A 172 0.20 54.10 -21.25
N LEU A 173 0.25 52.91 -20.64
CA LEU A 173 0.80 51.68 -21.22
C LEU A 173 -0.31 50.69 -21.59
N SER A 174 -0.06 49.86 -22.60
CA SER A 174 -0.93 48.76 -23.04
C SER A 174 -0.10 47.52 -23.39
N LEU A 175 -0.70 46.33 -23.28
CA LEU A 175 -0.09 45.10 -23.77
C LEU A 175 -0.13 45.13 -25.30
N GLY A 176 1.03 45.01 -25.94
CA GLY A 176 1.17 45.15 -27.40
C GLY A 176 0.69 43.91 -28.16
N GLU A 177 1.25 42.75 -27.83
CA GLU A 177 0.82 41.45 -28.36
C GLU A 177 -0.09 40.76 -27.35
N ALA A 178 -1.19 40.17 -27.82
CA ALA A 178 -2.14 39.50 -26.95
C ALA A 178 -1.43 38.33 -26.25
N PRO A 179 -1.23 38.38 -24.92
CA PRO A 179 -0.63 37.26 -24.20
C PRO A 179 -1.56 36.04 -24.29
N PRO A 180 -1.04 34.82 -24.05
CA PRO A 180 -1.89 33.65 -23.97
C PRO A 180 -2.98 33.89 -22.91
N GLY A 181 -4.24 33.79 -23.29
CA GLY A 181 -5.36 34.06 -22.38
C GLY A 181 -5.51 33.01 -21.27
N ARG A 182 -4.85 31.86 -21.40
CA ARG A 182 -4.89 30.75 -20.47
C ARG A 182 -3.50 30.13 -20.30
N VAL A 183 -3.21 29.65 -19.10
CA VAL A 183 -2.00 28.89 -18.76
C VAL A 183 -2.40 27.52 -18.23
N GLN A 184 -1.55 26.52 -18.49
CA GLN A 184 -1.78 25.18 -17.99
C GLN A 184 -1.17 25.06 -16.60
N VAL A 185 -1.99 24.67 -15.63
CA VAL A 185 -1.60 24.58 -14.22
C VAL A 185 -1.86 23.14 -13.76
N ARG A 186 -0.80 22.44 -13.35
CA ARG A 186 -0.91 21.10 -12.76
C ARG A 186 -1.02 21.22 -11.25
N LEU A 187 -2.13 20.71 -10.73
CA LEU A 187 -2.48 20.78 -9.31
C LEU A 187 -2.50 19.38 -8.71
N ARG A 188 -2.06 19.26 -7.46
CA ARG A 188 -2.09 18.04 -6.66
C ARG A 188 -2.96 18.23 -5.43
N ALA A 189 -3.95 17.35 -5.27
CA ALA A 189 -4.83 17.33 -4.10
C ALA A 189 -5.44 15.93 -3.87
N ARG A 190 -6.35 15.80 -2.89
CA ARG A 190 -7.19 14.59 -2.77
C ARG A 190 -8.09 14.49 -4.00
N GLN A 191 -8.39 13.26 -4.45
CA GLN A 191 -9.18 13.02 -5.66
C GLN A 191 -10.54 13.72 -5.60
N ASP A 192 -11.21 13.67 -4.45
CA ASP A 192 -12.51 14.34 -4.26
C ASP A 192 -12.39 15.84 -4.46
N THR A 193 -11.36 16.47 -3.88
CA THR A 193 -11.10 17.91 -4.01
C THR A 193 -10.87 18.32 -5.47
N LEU A 194 -10.13 17.53 -6.26
CA LEU A 194 -9.92 17.79 -7.69
C LEU A 194 -11.22 17.66 -8.49
N ASN A 195 -12.04 16.65 -8.19
CA ASN A 195 -13.32 16.42 -8.87
C ASN A 195 -14.31 17.58 -8.63
N PHE A 196 -14.27 18.21 -7.45
CA PHE A 196 -15.14 19.35 -7.10
C PHE A 196 -14.53 20.72 -7.40
N LEU A 197 -13.33 20.77 -7.98
CA LEU A 197 -12.64 22.02 -8.26
C LEU A 197 -13.18 22.64 -9.56
N ASP A 198 -13.89 23.75 -9.44
CA ASP A 198 -14.43 24.48 -10.59
C ASP A 198 -13.29 25.24 -11.33
N PRO A 199 -12.94 24.84 -12.58
CA PRO A 199 -11.87 25.49 -13.35
C PRO A 199 -12.13 26.97 -13.62
N ALA A 200 -13.40 27.42 -13.62
CA ALA A 200 -13.76 28.80 -13.89
C ALA A 200 -13.44 29.76 -12.73
N ARG A 201 -13.27 29.22 -11.51
CA ARG A 201 -12.93 30.01 -10.31
C ARG A 201 -11.43 30.19 -10.12
N LEU A 202 -10.62 29.31 -10.72
CA LEU A 202 -9.17 29.47 -10.73
C LEU A 202 -8.80 30.69 -11.60
N ARG A 203 -7.92 31.55 -11.09
CA ARG A 203 -7.36 32.67 -11.82
C ARG A 203 -5.88 32.80 -11.51
N VAL A 204 -5.10 33.11 -12.54
CA VAL A 204 -3.69 33.46 -12.37
C VAL A 204 -3.55 34.98 -12.45
N ASN A 205 -3.30 35.60 -11.30
CA ASN A 205 -3.20 37.05 -11.12
C ASN A 205 -1.74 37.50 -11.21
N VAL A 206 -1.42 38.31 -12.22
CA VAL A 206 -0.06 38.81 -12.47
C VAL A 206 0.03 40.31 -12.25
N ASN A 207 0.88 40.72 -11.30
CA ASN A 207 1.12 42.12 -10.97
C ASN A 207 2.14 42.75 -11.94
N LEU A 208 1.77 43.88 -12.56
CA LEU A 208 2.62 44.63 -13.49
C LEU A 208 3.15 45.96 -12.92
N ALA A 209 3.03 46.19 -11.60
CA ALA A 209 3.49 47.41 -10.95
C ALA A 209 4.98 47.69 -11.22
N GLY A 210 5.30 48.95 -11.55
CA GLY A 210 6.69 49.40 -11.73
C GLY A 210 7.36 48.94 -13.03
N ARG A 211 6.62 48.38 -13.99
CA ARG A 211 7.17 47.95 -15.28
C ARG A 211 7.13 49.09 -16.31
N ALA A 212 8.30 49.36 -16.90
CA ALA A 212 8.47 50.33 -17.97
C ALA A 212 8.18 49.72 -19.36
N GLU A 213 8.10 50.58 -20.37
CA GLU A 213 7.95 50.20 -21.77
C GLU A 213 9.10 49.27 -22.23
N GLY A 214 8.76 48.17 -22.91
CA GLY A 214 9.73 47.17 -23.36
C GLY A 214 9.27 45.71 -23.19
N GLN A 215 10.22 44.78 -23.30
CA GLN A 215 9.99 43.36 -23.03
C GLN A 215 10.11 43.08 -21.53
N ALA A 216 9.06 42.54 -20.92
CA ALA A 216 9.04 42.09 -19.54
C ALA A 216 8.89 40.56 -19.49
N ARG A 217 9.74 39.88 -18.71
CA ARG A 217 9.61 38.44 -18.43
C ARG A 217 9.15 38.24 -17.00
N ILE A 218 8.11 37.44 -16.81
CA ILE A 218 7.51 37.20 -15.49
C ILE A 218 7.49 35.70 -15.21
N ALA A 219 8.18 35.26 -14.17
CA ALA A 219 8.14 33.88 -13.70
C ALA A 219 6.80 33.60 -12.99
N LEU A 220 6.04 32.63 -13.48
CA LEU A 220 4.78 32.21 -12.89
C LEU A 220 5.06 31.23 -11.75
N THR A 221 4.83 31.66 -10.51
CA THR A 221 4.95 30.84 -9.29
C THR A 221 3.59 30.65 -8.61
N ALA A 222 3.53 29.76 -7.62
CA ALA A 222 2.32 29.50 -6.82
C ALA A 222 1.68 30.74 -6.18
N ARG A 223 2.46 31.82 -5.97
CA ARG A 223 1.98 33.07 -5.38
C ARG A 223 1.03 33.86 -6.29
N HIS A 224 1.00 33.54 -7.57
CA HIS A 224 0.13 34.19 -8.54
C HIS A 224 -1.22 33.48 -8.70
N ILE A 225 -1.47 32.37 -7.99
CA ILE A 225 -2.70 31.60 -8.11
C ILE A 225 -3.37 31.52 -6.74
N ASP A 226 -4.64 31.92 -6.68
CA ASP A 226 -5.45 31.77 -5.48
C ASP A 226 -5.92 30.30 -5.37
N LEU A 227 -5.13 29.49 -4.65
CA LEU A 227 -5.40 28.08 -4.43
C LEU A 227 -6.03 27.84 -3.04
N PRO A 228 -7.02 26.93 -2.91
CA PRO A 228 -7.50 26.47 -1.62
C PRO A 228 -6.39 25.81 -0.78
N ALA A 229 -6.53 25.81 0.54
CA ALA A 229 -5.50 25.32 1.48
C ALA A 229 -5.05 23.86 1.25
N GLU A 230 -5.88 23.05 0.61
CA GLU A 230 -5.67 21.62 0.40
C GLU A 230 -5.06 21.29 -0.98
N VAL A 231 -4.85 22.31 -1.84
CA VAL A 231 -4.39 22.14 -3.22
C VAL A 231 -2.97 22.68 -3.37
N ARG A 232 -2.07 21.86 -3.90
CA ARG A 232 -0.68 22.26 -4.17
C ARG A 232 -0.42 22.39 -5.65
N LEU A 233 0.30 23.44 -6.02
CA LEU A 233 0.81 23.58 -7.38
C LEU A 233 2.00 22.63 -7.59
N VAL A 234 1.92 21.82 -8.64
CA VAL A 234 3.03 20.97 -9.10
C VAL A 234 3.83 21.68 -10.19
N GLU A 235 3.15 22.20 -11.20
CA GLU A 235 3.78 22.76 -12.40
C GLU A 235 2.90 23.82 -13.06
N ILE A 236 3.51 24.86 -13.62
CA ILE A 236 2.83 25.85 -14.48
C ILE A 236 3.55 25.88 -15.83
N GLN A 237 2.79 25.78 -16.91
CA GLN A 237 3.30 25.90 -18.27
C GLN A 237 2.58 27.05 -19.01
N PRO A 238 3.34 28.00 -19.59
CA PRO A 238 4.79 28.17 -19.52
C PRO A 238 5.27 28.66 -18.13
N PRO A 239 6.52 28.37 -17.72
CA PRO A 239 7.07 28.84 -16.43
C PRO A 239 7.37 30.34 -16.43
N GLU A 240 7.62 30.92 -17.61
CA GLU A 240 7.84 32.35 -17.79
C GLU A 240 6.88 32.91 -18.85
N LEU A 241 6.30 34.06 -18.55
CA LEU A 241 5.47 34.81 -19.48
C LEU A 241 6.29 35.97 -20.06
N ALA A 242 6.53 35.94 -21.37
CA ALA A 242 7.10 37.07 -22.11
C ALA A 242 5.97 38.04 -22.50
N LEU A 243 6.01 39.25 -21.95
CA LEU A 243 5.06 40.32 -22.22
C LEU A 243 5.76 41.47 -22.94
N ARG A 244 5.07 42.03 -23.94
CA ARG A 244 5.50 43.26 -24.61
C ARG A 244 4.62 44.41 -24.16
N ILE A 245 5.18 45.34 -23.39
CA ILE A 245 4.49 46.53 -22.91
C ILE A 245 4.82 47.67 -23.87
N VAL A 246 3.79 48.24 -24.49
CA VAL A 246 3.92 49.36 -25.43
C VAL A 246 3.17 50.56 -24.89
N ARG A 247 3.58 51.77 -25.28
CA ARG A 247 2.79 52.96 -24.99
C ARG A 247 1.42 52.88 -25.66
N ARG A 248 0.36 53.17 -24.91
CA ARG A 248 -1.02 53.18 -25.40
C ARG A 248 -1.11 54.20 -26.55
N LYS A 249 -1.31 53.72 -27.78
CA LYS A 249 -1.53 54.59 -28.93
C LYS A 249 -2.87 55.32 -28.69
N ALA A 250 -2.85 56.66 -28.68
CA ALA A 250 -4.05 57.46 -28.49
C ALA A 250 -5.11 57.08 -29.53
N PRO A 251 -6.41 57.02 -29.17
CA PRO A 251 -7.46 56.77 -30.14
C PRO A 251 -7.40 57.87 -31.21
N LEU A 252 -7.38 57.45 -32.48
CA LEU A 252 -7.51 58.36 -33.62
C LEU A 252 -8.75 59.24 -33.41
N PRO A 253 -8.66 60.57 -33.56
CA PRO A 253 -9.84 61.42 -33.48
C PRO A 253 -10.84 60.93 -34.53
N LYS A 254 -12.09 60.71 -34.14
CA LYS A 254 -13.19 60.52 -35.08
C LYS A 254 -13.17 61.73 -36.01
N LYS A 255 -12.92 61.50 -37.30
CA LYS A 255 -13.10 62.54 -38.32
C LYS A 255 -14.55 63.04 -38.22
N PRO A 256 -14.76 64.37 -38.29
CA PRO A 256 -16.09 64.98 -38.20
C PRO A 256 -17.00 64.51 -39.34
#